data_AF-A0A7K2MFX9-F1
#
_entry.id   AF-A0A7K2MFX9-F1
#
_cell.length_a   1.000
_cell.length_b   1.000
_cell.length_c   1.000
_cell.angle_alpha   90.00
_cell.angle_beta   90.00
_cell.angle_gamma   90.00
#
_symmetry.space_group_name_H-M   'P 1'
#
loop_
_entity.id
_entity.type
_entity.pdbx_description
1 polymer ?
#
loop_
_entity_poly.entity_id
_entity_poly.type
_entity_poly.pdbx_seq_one_letter_code
_entity_poly.pdbx_strand_id
1 'polypeptide(L)'
;MPGVTHDDAPPLADLMPWSVAPPRLGRGWPAAPDAGSLKARWDTLLKAGGPDRATLFEPTRSRTPYSAVGRLPGGAGGTERLARASGPCPEPVRVLRAPFDEQWLIPDHRLIDAARLELWRVADERQVFVVEIPEAAGPPMLLATSLPPLFGPARIR
;
A
#
# COMPACT_ATOMS: atom_id res chain seq x y z
N MET A 1 -25.75 28.09 -19.04
CA MET A 1 -25.51 27.46 -17.73
C MET A 1 -24.57 28.38 -16.97
N PRO A 2 -24.96 28.99 -15.84
CA PRO A 2 -23.98 29.68 -15.00
C PRO A 2 -22.96 28.64 -14.55
N GLY A 3 -21.67 28.87 -14.81
CA GLY A 3 -20.60 27.98 -14.42
C GLY A 3 -20.41 28.03 -12.91
N VAL A 4 -20.41 26.87 -12.26
CA VAL A 4 -20.04 26.74 -10.85
C VAL A 4 -18.57 27.13 -10.72
N THR A 5 -18.26 28.13 -9.89
CA THR A 5 -16.87 28.49 -9.60
C THR A 5 -16.30 27.55 -8.53
N HIS A 6 -14.98 27.57 -8.31
CA HIS A 6 -14.35 26.74 -7.28
C HIS A 6 -14.95 27.01 -5.88
N ASP A 7 -15.28 28.26 -5.60
CA ASP A 7 -15.83 28.69 -4.30
C ASP A 7 -17.30 28.29 -4.12
N ASP A 8 -18.01 28.00 -5.22
CA ASP A 8 -19.40 27.53 -5.19
C ASP A 8 -19.51 26.00 -5.11
N ALA A 9 -18.41 25.28 -5.37
CA ALA A 9 -18.40 23.83 -5.35
C ALA A 9 -18.37 23.30 -3.91
N PRO A 10 -19.15 22.25 -3.57
CA PRO A 10 -19.10 21.67 -2.25
C PRO A 10 -17.69 21.09 -1.97
N PRO A 11 -17.17 21.23 -0.74
CA PRO A 11 -15.94 20.58 -0.33
C PRO A 11 -15.99 19.07 -0.59
N LEU A 12 -14.88 18.48 -1.04
CA LEU A 12 -14.80 17.03 -1.26
C LEU A 12 -15.07 16.24 0.03
N ALA A 13 -14.72 16.80 1.20
CA ALA A 13 -15.03 16.20 2.49
C ALA A 13 -16.53 16.14 2.80
N ASP A 14 -17.35 16.98 2.19
CA ASP A 14 -18.82 16.94 2.40
C ASP A 14 -19.46 15.86 1.51
N LEU A 15 -18.88 15.58 0.34
CA LEU A 15 -19.31 14.52 -0.56
C LEU A 15 -18.79 13.14 -0.15
N MET A 16 -17.55 13.09 0.32
CA MET A 16 -16.83 11.87 0.69
C MET A 16 -16.24 12.03 2.10
N PRO A 17 -17.05 11.93 3.16
CA PRO A 17 -16.66 12.32 4.53
C PRO A 17 -15.59 11.42 5.15
N TRP A 18 -15.46 10.20 4.66
CA TRP A 18 -14.43 9.28 5.11
C TRP A 18 -13.13 9.49 4.32
N SER A 19 -11.99 9.47 5.02
CA SER A 19 -10.67 9.47 4.39
C SER A 19 -9.63 8.81 5.28
N VAL A 20 -8.55 8.34 4.67
CA VAL A 20 -7.43 7.72 5.38
C VAL A 20 -6.09 8.11 4.76
N ALA A 21 -5.03 8.11 5.56
CA ALA A 21 -3.67 8.25 5.04
C ALA A 21 -3.25 6.98 4.25
N PRO A 22 -2.40 7.12 3.23
CA PRO A 22 -1.84 6.00 2.47
C PRO A 22 -1.23 4.89 3.33
N PRO A 23 -1.30 3.62 2.91
CA PRO A 23 -0.55 2.55 3.54
C PRO A 23 0.96 2.85 3.51
N ARG A 24 1.64 2.52 4.60
CA ARG A 24 3.09 2.73 4.73
C ARG A 24 3.80 1.39 4.71
N LEU A 25 4.62 1.15 3.69
CA LEU A 25 5.44 -0.06 3.61
C LEU A 25 6.52 -0.08 4.70
N GLY A 26 7.18 1.05 4.92
CA GLY A 26 8.23 1.22 5.91
C GLY A 26 9.61 0.72 5.48
N ARG A 27 9.68 0.03 4.33
CA ARG A 27 10.89 -0.46 3.70
C ARG A 27 10.72 -0.45 2.18
N GLY A 28 11.83 -0.46 1.44
CA GLY A 28 11.77 -0.25 -0.01
C GLY A 28 11.31 -1.46 -0.81
N TRP A 29 11.62 -2.67 -0.33
CA TRP A 29 11.68 -3.85 -1.19
C TRP A 29 10.44 -4.73 -1.34
N PRO A 30 9.30 -4.60 -0.61
CA PRO A 30 8.13 -5.38 -1.00
C PRO A 30 7.44 -4.80 -2.24
N ALA A 31 7.88 -3.65 -2.77
CA ALA A 31 7.39 -3.07 -4.01
C ALA A 31 8.51 -2.80 -5.02
N ALA A 32 8.20 -2.97 -6.31
CA ALA A 32 9.14 -2.81 -7.42
C ALA A 32 8.40 -2.67 -8.77
N PRO A 33 9.04 -2.12 -9.81
CA PRO A 33 8.45 -2.06 -11.15
C PRO A 33 8.30 -3.43 -11.82
N ASP A 34 8.99 -4.47 -11.34
CA ASP A 34 8.97 -5.83 -11.88
C ASP A 34 8.52 -6.85 -10.81
N ALA A 35 7.54 -7.69 -11.17
CA ALA A 35 7.01 -8.73 -10.30
C ALA A 35 8.00 -9.89 -10.09
N GLY A 36 8.81 -10.23 -11.11
CA GLY A 36 9.80 -11.31 -11.01
C GLY A 36 10.85 -11.04 -9.94
N SER A 37 11.31 -9.78 -9.88
CA SER A 37 12.22 -9.27 -8.87
C SER A 37 11.65 -9.39 -7.45
N LEU A 38 10.34 -9.16 -7.27
CA LEU A 38 9.69 -9.33 -5.97
C LEU A 38 9.66 -10.79 -5.53
N LYS A 39 9.33 -11.71 -6.45
CA LYS A 39 9.33 -13.16 -6.16
C LYS A 39 10.74 -13.64 -5.79
N ALA A 40 11.76 -13.20 -6.52
CA ALA A 40 13.16 -13.52 -6.20
C ALA A 40 13.62 -12.97 -4.84
N ARG A 41 13.23 -11.73 -4.48
CA ARG A 41 13.51 -11.15 -3.17
C ARG A 41 12.82 -11.93 -2.05
N TRP A 42 11.56 -12.31 -2.25
CA TRP A 42 10.83 -13.14 -1.30
C TRP A 42 11.52 -14.48 -1.06
N ASP A 43 11.91 -15.18 -2.13
CA ASP A 43 12.63 -16.46 -2.02
C ASP A 43 13.96 -16.30 -1.30
N THR A 44 14.67 -15.19 -1.54
CA THR A 44 15.93 -14.87 -0.88
C THR A 44 15.72 -14.65 0.62
N LEU A 45 14.69 -13.88 0.99
CA LEU A 45 14.30 -13.68 2.40
C LEU A 45 13.97 -15.01 3.09
N LEU A 46 13.19 -15.89 2.44
CA LEU A 46 12.78 -17.17 3.04
C LEU A 46 13.89 -18.22 3.08
N LYS A 47 14.92 -18.12 2.23
CA LYS A 47 16.12 -18.96 2.32
C LYS A 47 17.06 -18.50 3.41
N ALA A 48 17.05 -17.20 3.77
CA ALA A 48 17.85 -16.68 4.85
C ALA A 48 17.33 -17.17 6.22
N GLY A 49 18.27 -17.49 7.11
CA GLY A 49 18.00 -17.92 8.48
C GLY A 49 18.40 -16.86 9.50
N GLY A 50 17.78 -16.90 10.68
CA GLY A 50 18.19 -16.14 11.86
C GLY A 50 18.47 -14.65 11.59
N PRO A 51 19.68 -14.14 11.90
CA PRO A 51 20.01 -12.72 11.78
C PRO A 51 19.98 -12.21 10.33
N ASP A 52 20.36 -13.03 9.35
CA ASP A 52 20.39 -12.63 7.94
C ASP A 52 18.99 -12.33 7.41
N ARG A 53 17.99 -13.13 7.82
CA ARG A 53 16.58 -12.85 7.49
C ARG A 53 16.13 -11.51 8.06
N ALA A 54 16.55 -11.19 9.29
CA ALA A 54 16.21 -9.91 9.90
C ALA A 54 16.87 -8.74 9.16
N THR A 55 18.14 -8.88 8.77
CA THR A 55 18.85 -7.87 7.97
C THR A 55 18.17 -7.63 6.63
N LEU A 56 17.87 -8.69 5.87
CA LEU A 56 17.16 -8.58 4.59
C LEU A 56 15.74 -8.03 4.75
N PHE A 57 15.09 -8.29 5.89
CA PHE A 57 13.74 -7.80 6.13
C PHE A 57 13.67 -6.28 6.27
N GLU A 58 14.73 -5.61 6.74
CA GLU A 58 14.74 -4.20 7.13
C GLU A 58 13.67 -3.91 8.20
N PRO A 59 13.90 -4.31 9.47
CA PRO A 59 12.95 -4.13 10.55
C PRO A 59 12.77 -2.65 10.87
N THR A 60 11.55 -2.26 11.17
CA THR A 60 11.20 -0.92 11.64
C THR A 60 10.65 -1.01 13.06
N ARG A 61 10.42 0.15 13.70
CA ARG A 61 9.70 0.19 14.98
C ARG A 61 8.30 -0.44 14.92
N SER A 62 7.67 -0.46 13.74
CA SER A 62 6.29 -0.91 13.55
C SER A 62 6.21 -2.38 13.12
N ARG A 63 7.27 -2.90 12.48
CA ARG A 63 7.24 -4.23 11.90
C ARG A 63 8.61 -4.89 11.97
N THR A 64 8.59 -6.13 12.44
CA THR A 64 9.75 -7.03 12.53
C THR A 64 9.34 -8.40 11.99
N PRO A 65 10.30 -9.29 11.66
CA PRO A 65 9.97 -10.67 11.25
C PRO A 65 9.16 -11.46 12.28
N TYR A 66 9.17 -11.02 13.55
CA TYR A 66 8.46 -11.65 14.67
C TYR A 66 7.08 -11.04 14.95
N SER A 67 6.70 -9.98 14.22
CA SER A 67 5.40 -9.34 14.38
C SER A 67 4.27 -10.31 14.02
N ALA A 68 3.26 -10.39 14.87
CA ALA A 68 2.04 -11.13 14.61
C ALA A 68 0.97 -10.16 14.09
N VAL A 69 0.45 -10.42 12.90
CA VAL A 69 -0.61 -9.64 12.27
C VAL A 69 -1.59 -10.57 11.58
N GLY A 70 -2.85 -10.12 11.47
CA GLY A 70 -3.84 -10.80 10.63
C GLY A 70 -3.50 -10.68 9.14
N ARG A 71 -4.20 -11.46 8.33
CA ARG A 71 -4.09 -11.44 6.87
C ARG A 71 -4.60 -10.10 6.29
N LEU A 72 -4.03 -9.66 5.17
CA LEU A 72 -4.64 -8.60 4.37
C LEU A 72 -5.99 -9.09 3.81
N PRO A 73 -7.06 -8.30 3.91
CA PRO A 73 -8.31 -8.56 3.19
C PRO A 73 -8.03 -8.81 1.69
N GLY A 74 -8.69 -9.83 1.11
CA GLY A 74 -8.49 -10.23 -0.29
C GLY A 74 -7.16 -10.92 -0.62
N GLY A 75 -6.21 -11.01 0.33
CA GLY A 75 -4.86 -11.52 0.07
C GLY A 75 -4.65 -13.01 0.37
N ALA A 76 -3.64 -13.61 -0.27
CA ALA A 76 -3.21 -14.99 -0.04
C ALA A 76 -2.15 -15.15 1.08
N GLY A 77 -1.67 -14.04 1.67
CA GLY A 77 -0.57 -14.04 2.65
C GLY A 77 -0.82 -14.87 3.92
N GLY A 78 0.26 -15.39 4.49
CA GLY A 78 0.24 -16.18 5.72
C GLY A 78 -0.06 -15.35 6.98
N THR A 79 -0.57 -16.00 8.03
CA THR A 79 -0.80 -15.39 9.35
C THR A 79 0.29 -15.75 10.36
N GLU A 80 1.14 -16.72 10.03
CA GLU A 80 2.33 -17.05 10.80
C GLU A 80 3.34 -15.90 10.79
N ARG A 81 4.14 -15.78 11.84
CA ARG A 81 5.21 -14.79 11.90
C ARG A 81 6.18 -15.03 10.74
N LEU A 82 6.64 -13.96 10.09
CA LEU A 82 7.52 -14.04 8.93
C LEU A 82 8.86 -14.77 9.22
N ALA A 83 9.34 -14.71 10.47
CA ALA A 83 10.50 -15.47 10.93
C ALA A 83 10.33 -17.00 10.79
N ARG A 84 9.10 -17.50 10.72
CA ARG A 84 8.74 -18.91 10.52
C ARG A 84 8.02 -19.16 9.19
N ALA A 85 7.89 -18.13 8.36
CA ALA A 85 7.21 -18.26 7.08
C ALA A 85 7.98 -19.20 6.16
N SER A 86 7.20 -19.95 5.39
CA SER A 86 7.62 -20.86 4.34
C SER A 86 6.58 -20.81 3.22
N GLY A 87 6.98 -21.19 2.01
CA GLY A 87 6.06 -21.27 0.87
C GLY A 87 6.27 -20.16 -0.16
N PRO A 88 5.49 -20.21 -1.25
CA PRO A 88 5.69 -19.33 -2.39
C PRO A 88 5.39 -17.86 -2.03
N CYS A 89 5.99 -16.96 -2.80
CA CYS A 89 5.63 -15.54 -2.76
C CYS A 89 4.13 -15.39 -3.05
N PRO A 90 3.36 -14.63 -2.23
CA PRO A 90 2.03 -14.19 -2.63
C PRO A 90 2.10 -13.49 -3.99
N GLU A 91 1.09 -13.70 -4.85
CA GLU A 91 1.10 -13.10 -6.18
C GLU A 91 1.15 -11.57 -6.06
N PRO A 92 2.18 -10.90 -6.62
CA PRO A 92 2.27 -9.45 -6.55
C PRO A 92 1.07 -8.79 -7.21
N VAL A 93 0.58 -7.70 -6.62
CA VAL A 93 -0.56 -6.92 -7.12
C VAL A 93 -0.10 -5.57 -7.63
N ARG A 94 -0.83 -5.01 -8.60
CA ARG A 94 -0.58 -3.67 -9.12
C ARG A 94 -1.01 -2.62 -8.10
N VAL A 95 -0.17 -1.62 -7.91
CA VAL A 95 -0.36 -0.51 -6.97
C VAL A 95 0.21 0.78 -7.55
N LEU A 96 -0.19 1.92 -6.99
CA LEU A 96 0.32 3.22 -7.39
C LEU A 96 1.34 3.74 -6.36
N ARG A 97 2.58 4.00 -6.80
CA ARG A 97 3.72 4.42 -5.95
C ARG A 97 4.07 5.90 -6.03
N ALA A 98 3.56 6.58 -7.04
CA ALA A 98 3.48 8.03 -7.22
C ALA A 98 2.38 8.30 -8.26
N PRO A 99 1.95 9.56 -8.49
CA PRO A 99 1.03 9.86 -9.58
C PRO A 99 1.54 9.26 -10.90
N PHE A 100 0.72 8.40 -11.51
CA PHE A 100 1.02 7.67 -12.75
C PHE A 100 2.21 6.70 -12.71
N ASP A 101 2.76 6.39 -11.54
CA ASP A 101 3.82 5.39 -11.35
C ASP A 101 3.24 4.08 -10.80
N GLU A 102 2.84 3.22 -11.73
CA GLU A 102 2.29 1.91 -11.41
C GLU A 102 3.37 0.86 -11.22
N GLN A 103 3.40 0.25 -10.03
CA GLN A 103 4.36 -0.77 -9.65
C GLN A 103 3.65 -2.02 -9.14
N TRP A 104 4.45 -3.04 -8.80
CA TRP A 104 3.99 -4.24 -8.13
C TRP A 104 4.28 -4.15 -6.63
N LEU A 105 3.43 -4.79 -5.82
CA LEU A 105 3.60 -4.97 -4.37
C LEU A 105 3.31 -6.43 -4.01
N ILE A 106 4.11 -7.03 -3.12
CA ILE A 106 3.74 -8.29 -2.45
C ILE A 106 2.65 -7.98 -1.41
N PRO A 107 1.40 -8.44 -1.59
CA PRO A 107 0.29 -8.11 -0.70
C PRO A 107 0.32 -8.98 0.57
N ASP A 108 1.32 -8.75 1.43
CA ASP A 108 1.47 -9.43 2.72
C ASP A 108 1.57 -8.41 3.86
N HIS A 109 0.63 -8.47 4.80
CA HIS A 109 0.56 -7.54 5.94
C HIS A 109 1.85 -7.54 6.77
N ARG A 110 2.55 -8.68 6.82
CA ARG A 110 3.81 -8.82 7.57
C ARG A 110 4.92 -7.95 6.99
N LEU A 111 4.81 -7.54 5.71
CA LEU A 111 5.75 -6.66 5.03
C LEU A 111 5.35 -5.17 5.09
N ILE A 112 4.17 -4.84 5.63
CA ILE A 112 3.61 -3.47 5.59
C ILE A 112 3.52 -2.92 7.01
N ASP A 113 4.18 -1.79 7.27
CA ASP A 113 4.18 -1.15 8.59
C ASP A 113 2.80 -0.64 9.03
N ALA A 114 2.07 0.02 8.11
CA ALA A 114 0.70 0.47 8.34
C ALA A 114 -0.15 0.11 7.13
N ALA A 115 -0.91 -0.99 7.24
CA ALA A 115 -1.60 -1.56 6.08
C ALA A 115 -2.87 -0.83 5.65
N ARG A 116 -3.57 -0.15 6.56
CA ARG A 116 -4.87 0.48 6.29
C ARG A 116 -5.86 -0.52 5.70
N LEU A 117 -6.24 -1.52 6.50
CA LEU A 117 -7.00 -2.68 6.06
C LEU A 117 -8.31 -2.30 5.37
N GLU A 118 -8.92 -1.18 5.77
CA GLU A 118 -10.03 -0.49 5.11
C GLU A 118 -9.88 -0.39 3.59
N LEU A 119 -8.72 0.04 3.08
CA LEU A 119 -8.47 0.18 1.65
C LEU A 119 -8.43 -1.19 0.96
N TRP A 120 -7.84 -2.18 1.62
CA TRP A 120 -7.75 -3.54 1.10
C TRP A 120 -9.08 -4.28 1.11
N ARG A 121 -10.00 -3.94 2.03
CA ARG A 121 -11.35 -4.56 2.08
C ARG A 121 -12.18 -4.22 0.85
N VAL A 122 -11.94 -3.06 0.27
CA VAL A 122 -12.70 -2.55 -0.88
C VAL A 122 -11.93 -2.63 -2.18
N ALA A 123 -10.64 -2.99 -2.18
CA ALA A 123 -9.80 -3.03 -3.38
C ALA A 123 -10.14 -4.22 -4.30
N ASP A 124 -11.32 -4.18 -4.90
CA ASP A 124 -11.78 -5.08 -5.96
C ASP A 124 -11.75 -4.40 -7.34
N GLU A 125 -12.16 -5.13 -8.38
CA GLU A 125 -12.14 -4.67 -9.78
C GLU A 125 -13.08 -3.47 -10.06
N ARG A 126 -13.98 -3.13 -9.13
CA ARG A 126 -14.98 -2.05 -9.29
C ARG A 126 -14.63 -0.81 -8.49
N GLN A 127 -13.65 -0.90 -7.59
CA GLN A 127 -13.27 0.18 -6.70
C GLN A 127 -12.48 1.26 -7.43
N VAL A 128 -12.80 2.52 -7.12
CA VAL A 128 -12.03 3.70 -7.52
C VAL A 128 -11.73 4.50 -6.27
N PHE A 129 -10.45 4.79 -6.04
CA PHE A 129 -9.96 5.65 -4.98
C PHE A 129 -9.81 7.08 -5.49
N VAL A 130 -10.15 8.05 -4.66
CA VAL A 130 -9.80 9.46 -4.88
C VAL A 130 -8.65 9.82 -3.96
N VAL A 131 -7.54 10.26 -4.53
CA VAL A 131 -6.34 10.68 -3.81
C VAL A 131 -6.25 12.20 -3.86
N GLU A 132 -6.31 12.82 -2.68
CA GLU A 132 -6.15 14.25 -2.46
C GLU A 132 -4.70 14.53 -2.04
N ILE A 133 -3.93 15.13 -2.94
CA ILE A 133 -2.50 15.39 -2.79
C ILE A 133 -2.33 16.89 -2.47
N PRO A 134 -1.75 17.25 -1.31
CA PRO A 134 -1.56 18.64 -0.95
C PRO A 134 -0.49 19.29 -1.85
N GLU A 135 -0.80 20.45 -2.38
CA GLU A 135 0.13 21.29 -3.14
C GLU A 135 0.66 22.43 -2.26
N ALA A 136 1.92 22.82 -2.46
CA ALA A 136 2.55 23.86 -1.65
C ALA A 136 1.94 25.26 -1.88
N ALA A 137 1.43 25.50 -3.08
CA ALA A 137 0.71 26.71 -3.44
C ALA A 137 -0.42 26.35 -4.41
N GLY A 138 -1.67 26.55 -3.97
CA GLY A 138 -2.86 26.31 -4.78
C GLY A 138 -3.75 25.17 -4.26
N PRO A 139 -4.81 24.83 -5.01
CA PRO A 139 -5.72 23.76 -4.64
C PRO A 139 -5.02 22.39 -4.70
N PRO A 140 -5.46 21.41 -3.90
CA PRO A 140 -4.89 20.07 -3.93
C PRO A 140 -5.07 19.43 -5.30
N MET A 141 -4.09 18.64 -5.72
CA MET A 141 -4.23 17.79 -6.89
C MET A 141 -5.12 16.59 -6.53
N LEU A 142 -6.10 16.32 -7.38
CA LEU A 142 -6.98 15.15 -7.26
C LEU A 142 -6.60 14.11 -8.31
N LEU A 143 -6.45 12.87 -7.86
CA LEU A 143 -6.23 11.71 -8.73
C LEU A 143 -7.29 10.65 -8.45
N ALA A 144 -7.99 10.21 -9.49
CA ALA A 144 -8.84 9.03 -9.44
C ALA A 144 -8.07 7.82 -9.96
N THR A 145 -8.11 6.69 -9.25
CA THR A 145 -7.40 5.47 -9.66
C THR A 145 -8.12 4.22 -9.18
N SER A 146 -8.09 3.16 -9.98
CA SER A 146 -8.54 1.82 -9.57
C SER A 146 -7.45 1.03 -8.83
N LEU A 147 -6.22 1.54 -8.75
CA LEU A 147 -5.11 0.87 -8.09
C LEU A 147 -4.95 1.37 -6.64
N PRO A 148 -4.59 0.50 -5.68
CA PRO A 148 -4.29 0.92 -4.32
C PRO A 148 -3.16 1.99 -4.29
N PRO A 149 -3.40 3.21 -3.75
CA PRO A 149 -2.39 4.24 -3.67
C PRO A 149 -1.53 4.08 -2.42
N LEU A 150 -0.20 4.09 -2.58
CA LEU A 150 0.78 3.86 -1.51
C LEU A 150 1.74 5.05 -1.29
N PHE A 151 1.37 6.24 -1.77
CA PHE A 151 2.21 7.41 -1.76
C PHE A 151 1.54 8.58 -1.04
N GLY A 152 2.35 9.43 -0.43
CA GLY A 152 1.88 10.61 0.28
C GLY A 152 3.03 11.55 0.64
N PRO A 153 2.76 12.68 1.31
CA PRO A 153 1.51 12.98 2.02
C PRO A 153 0.29 13.07 1.09
N ALA A 154 -0.83 12.45 1.48
CA ALA A 154 -2.11 12.47 0.75
C ALA A 154 -3.26 12.02 1.66
N ARG A 155 -4.51 12.26 1.24
CA ARG A 155 -5.70 11.59 1.79
C ARG A 155 -6.33 10.71 0.71
N ILE A 156 -6.69 9.49 1.07
CA ILE A 156 -7.38 8.55 0.20
C ILE A 156 -8.83 8.48 0.65
N ARG A 157 -9.75 8.61 -0.30
CA ARG A 157 -11.19 8.50 -0.14
C ARG A 157 -11.73 7.37 -1.00
#